data_AF-C6LG76-F1
#
_entry.id   AF-C6LG76-F1
#
_cell.length_a   1.000
_cell.length_b   1.000
_cell.length_c   1.000
_cell.angle_alpha   90.00
_cell.angle_beta   90.00
_cell.angle_gamma   90.00
#
_symmetry.space_group_name_H-M   'P 1'
#
loop_
_entity.id
_entity.type
_entity.pdbx_description
1 polymer ?
#
loop_
_entity_poly.entity_id
_entity_poly.type
_entity_poly.pdbx_seq_one_letter_code
_entity_poly.pdbx_strand_id
1 'polypeptide(L)'
;MYRYAFIDVESGMVIGDSHLSGEVERPDLIPVSGDFDLTDKKYVNGEWVEYTPEPVEEKPTEQETINAEILLTQAEILGSQNAVEEALAAILLNQTGGQADV
;
A
#
# COMPACT_ATOMS: atom_id res chain seq x y z
N MET A 1 32.32 -20.09 -21.29
CA MET A 1 31.47 -18.90 -21.03
C MET A 1 31.24 -18.89 -19.53
N TYR A 2 31.59 -17.81 -18.87
CA TYR A 2 31.49 -17.66 -17.41
C TYR A 2 30.22 -16.87 -17.10
N ARG A 3 29.39 -17.36 -16.18
CA ARG A 3 28.15 -16.70 -15.75
C ARG A 3 28.34 -16.08 -14.38
N TYR A 4 27.86 -14.85 -14.23
CA TYR A 4 27.95 -14.10 -13.00
C TYR A 4 26.60 -13.47 -12.68
N ALA A 5 26.22 -13.50 -11.42
CA ALA A 5 25.19 -12.61 -10.91
C ALA A 5 25.82 -11.23 -10.70
N PHE A 6 25.23 -10.21 -11.32
CA PHE A 6 25.58 -8.82 -11.06
C PHE A 6 24.72 -8.32 -9.90
N ILE A 7 25.37 -7.94 -8.80
CA ILE A 7 24.72 -7.50 -7.57
C ILE A 7 25.00 -6.03 -7.27
N ASP A 8 24.06 -5.38 -6.62
CA ASP A 8 24.33 -4.13 -5.90
C ASP A 8 25.10 -4.45 -4.61
N VAL A 9 26.29 -3.88 -4.44
CA VAL A 9 27.21 -4.25 -3.34
C VAL A 9 26.70 -3.79 -1.98
N GLU A 10 25.92 -2.70 -1.93
CA GLU A 10 25.38 -2.16 -0.67
C GLU A 10 24.21 -2.99 -0.15
N SER A 11 23.25 -3.30 -1.03
CA SER A 11 22.05 -4.03 -0.68
C SER A 11 22.20 -5.54 -0.80
N GLY A 12 23.10 -6.04 -1.65
CA GLY A 12 23.23 -7.46 -1.99
C GLY A 12 22.19 -7.96 -3.01
N MET A 13 21.38 -7.07 -3.59
CA MET A 13 20.32 -7.44 -4.53
C MET A 13 20.88 -7.76 -5.92
N VAL A 14 20.31 -8.77 -6.58
CA VAL A 14 20.63 -9.08 -7.98
C VAL A 14 20.03 -8.00 -8.87
N ILE A 15 20.89 -7.35 -9.67
CA ILE A 15 20.51 -6.31 -10.63
C ILE A 15 20.76 -6.75 -12.09
N GLY A 16 21.40 -7.91 -12.32
CA GLY A 16 21.54 -8.46 -13.65
C GLY A 16 22.17 -9.85 -13.70
N ASP A 17 22.09 -10.48 -14.89
CA ASP A 17 22.69 -11.77 -15.21
C ASP A 17 23.71 -11.57 -16.34
N SER A 18 24.99 -11.81 -16.03
CA SER A 18 26.11 -11.50 -16.92
C SER A 18 26.77 -12.76 -17.46
N HIS A 19 27.00 -12.79 -18.78
CA HIS A 19 27.69 -13.90 -19.44
C HIS A 19 28.94 -13.40 -20.16
N LEU A 20 30.10 -13.78 -19.63
CA LEU A 20 31.40 -13.25 -20.07
C LEU A 20 32.24 -14.32 -20.77
N SER A 21 33.10 -13.89 -21.69
CA SER A 21 34.02 -14.76 -22.43
C SER A 21 35.23 -15.19 -21.60
N GLY A 22 35.55 -14.47 -20.52
CA GLY A 22 36.67 -14.73 -19.62
C GLY A 22 36.31 -14.58 -18.15
N GLU A 23 37.25 -14.93 -17.29
CA GLU A 23 37.14 -14.76 -15.85
C GLU A 23 37.32 -13.29 -15.46
N VAL A 24 36.46 -12.80 -14.55
CA VAL A 24 36.48 -11.42 -14.08
C VAL A 24 36.29 -11.43 -12.57
N GLU A 25 37.28 -10.95 -11.84
CA GLU A 25 37.21 -10.76 -10.39
C GLU A 25 36.78 -9.33 -10.08
N ARG A 26 35.53 -9.17 -9.62
CA ARG A 26 35.00 -7.90 -9.13
C ARG A 26 34.02 -8.14 -7.98
N PRO A 27 33.92 -7.21 -7.00
CA PRO A 27 33.05 -7.39 -5.84
C PRO A 27 31.55 -7.46 -6.17
N ASP A 28 31.14 -6.87 -7.29
CA ASP A 28 29.76 -6.83 -7.78
C ASP A 28 29.41 -8.03 -8.68
N LEU A 29 30.36 -8.89 -9.03
CA LEU A 29 30.16 -10.05 -9.89
C LEU A 29 30.41 -11.33 -9.12
N ILE A 30 29.33 -12.03 -8.76
CA ILE A 30 29.41 -13.31 -8.05
C ILE A 30 29.33 -14.45 -9.07
N PRO A 31 30.36 -15.31 -9.19
CA PRO A 31 30.31 -16.46 -10.08
C PRO A 31 29.14 -17.38 -9.71
N VAL A 32 28.37 -17.80 -10.71
CA VAL A 32 27.25 -18.74 -10.54
C VAL A 32 27.28 -19.82 -11.60
N SER A 33 26.70 -20.99 -11.31
CA SER A 33 26.57 -22.04 -12.30
C SER A 33 25.53 -21.69 -13.37
N GLY A 34 25.61 -22.34 -14.54
CA GLY A 34 24.70 -22.07 -15.66
C GLY A 34 23.23 -22.43 -15.37
N ASP A 35 23.00 -23.30 -14.40
CA ASP A 35 21.70 -23.77 -13.93
C ASP A 35 21.23 -23.09 -12.64
N PHE A 36 22.02 -22.17 -12.07
CA PHE A 36 21.64 -21.45 -10.87
C PHE A 36 20.46 -20.50 -11.14
N ASP A 37 19.40 -20.64 -10.36
CA ASP A 37 18.27 -19.71 -10.40
C ASP A 37 18.61 -18.45 -9.59
N LEU A 38 18.45 -17.27 -10.18
CA LEU A 38 18.67 -15.99 -9.51
C LEU A 38 17.37 -15.41 -8.94
N THR A 39 16.23 -16.01 -9.24
CA THR A 39 14.91 -15.55 -8.83
C THR A 39 14.79 -15.58 -7.31
N ASP A 40 14.28 -14.50 -6.74
CA ASP A 40 14.08 -14.34 -5.29
C ASP A 40 15.33 -14.65 -4.47
N LYS A 41 16.51 -14.30 -5.00
CA LYS A 41 17.78 -14.45 -4.30
C LYS A 41 18.45 -13.11 -4.01
N LYS A 42 19.14 -13.08 -2.88
CA LYS A 42 19.96 -11.96 -2.43
C LYS A 42 21.31 -12.50 -1.95
N TYR A 43 22.37 -11.78 -2.21
CA TYR A 43 23.71 -12.15 -1.78
C TYR A 43 24.10 -11.37 -0.53
N VAL A 44 24.31 -12.07 0.59
CA VAL A 44 24.60 -11.46 1.88
C VAL A 44 25.83 -12.14 2.49
N ASN A 45 26.88 -11.36 2.75
CA ASN A 45 28.09 -11.83 3.45
C ASN A 45 28.74 -13.10 2.86
N GLY A 46 28.68 -13.29 1.55
CA GLY A 46 29.26 -14.47 0.90
C GLY A 46 28.29 -15.61 0.62
N GLU A 47 27.02 -15.48 1.02
CA GLU A 47 26.02 -16.52 0.90
C GLU A 47 24.78 -16.04 0.13
N TRP A 48 24.16 -16.97 -0.60
CA TRP A 48 22.87 -16.74 -1.26
C TRP A 48 21.73 -17.04 -0.30
N VAL A 49 20.87 -16.05 -0.07
CA VAL A 49 19.67 -16.16 0.76
C VAL A 49 18.42 -15.93 -0.09
N GLU A 50 17.29 -16.51 0.32
CA GLU A 50 16.00 -16.21 -0.28
C GLU A 50 15.57 -14.79 0.10
N TYR A 51 14.95 -14.11 -0.85
CA TYR A 51 14.41 -12.77 -0.70
C TYR A 51 12.96 -12.77 -1.15
N THR A 52 12.05 -12.50 -0.21
CA THR A 52 10.67 -12.18 -0.51
C THR A 52 10.51 -10.66 -0.41
N PRO A 53 10.14 -9.96 -1.50
CA PRO A 53 9.87 -8.54 -1.41
C PRO A 53 8.71 -8.30 -0.44
N GLU A 54 8.86 -7.29 0.41
CA GLU A 54 7.76 -6.86 1.25
C GLU A 54 6.58 -6.43 0.36
N PRO A 55 5.34 -6.79 0.72
CA PRO A 55 4.17 -6.34 -0.02
C PRO A 55 4.17 -4.81 0.01
N VAL A 56 4.09 -4.18 -1.17
CA VAL A 56 3.95 -2.73 -1.25
C VAL A 56 2.58 -2.39 -0.67
N GLU A 57 2.55 -1.60 0.41
CA GLU A 57 1.29 -1.02 0.90
C GLU A 57 0.72 -0.11 -0.18
N GLU A 58 -0.40 -0.51 -0.78
CA GLU A 58 -1.11 0.32 -1.74
C GLU A 58 -1.68 1.53 -0.99
N LYS A 59 -1.26 2.72 -1.41
CA LYS A 59 -1.88 3.96 -0.93
C LYS A 59 -3.30 4.06 -1.52
N PRO A 60 -4.29 4.55 -0.76
CA PRO A 60 -5.62 4.79 -1.30
C PRO A 60 -5.53 5.68 -2.54
N THR A 61 -6.29 5.33 -3.57
CA THR A 61 -6.45 6.17 -4.75
C THR A 61 -7.17 7.47 -4.37
N GLU A 62 -7.03 8.50 -5.22
CA GLU A 62 -7.77 9.75 -5.04
C GLU A 62 -9.28 9.51 -5.01
N GLN A 63 -9.77 8.57 -5.83
CA GLN A 63 -11.19 8.23 -5.87
C GLN A 63 -11.67 7.58 -4.57
N GLU A 64 -10.88 6.67 -3.98
CA GLU A 64 -11.21 6.07 -2.69
C GLU A 64 -11.22 7.10 -1.57
N THR A 65 -10.29 8.05 -1.61
CA THR A 65 -10.23 9.17 -0.67
C THR A 65 -11.49 10.04 -0.78
N ILE A 66 -11.86 10.45 -1.99
CA ILE A 66 -13.07 11.26 -2.25
C ILE A 66 -14.33 10.50 -1.80
N ASN A 67 -14.43 9.21 -2.11
CA ASN A 67 -15.58 8.40 -1.70
C ASN A 67 -15.69 8.33 -0.17
N ALA A 68 -14.56 8.17 0.54
CA ALA A 68 -14.55 8.17 2.00
C ALA A 68 -15.00 9.52 2.58
N GLU A 69 -14.54 10.64 2.02
CA GLU A 69 -14.97 11.99 2.44
C GLU A 69 -16.47 12.22 2.20
N ILE A 70 -16.98 11.76 1.06
CA ILE A 70 -18.42 11.83 0.75
C ILE A 70 -19.23 11.01 1.75
N LEU A 71 -18.79 9.78 2.06
CA LEU A 71 -19.46 8.93 3.05
C LEU A 71 -19.45 9.55 4.45
N LEU A 72 -18.32 10.13 4.86
CA LEU A 72 -18.20 10.84 6.13
C LEU A 72 -19.17 12.03 6.18
N THR A 73 -19.18 12.85 5.14
CA THR A 73 -20.08 14.01 5.05
C THR A 73 -21.55 13.58 5.10
N GLN A 74 -21.91 12.48 4.43
CA GLN A 74 -23.28 11.94 4.49
C GLN A 74 -23.67 11.50 5.91
N ALA A 75 -22.76 10.85 6.64
CA ALA A 75 -23.00 10.44 8.02
C ALA A 75 -23.26 11.65 8.93
N GLU A 76 -22.49 12.73 8.77
CA GLU A 76 -22.67 13.98 9.53
C GLU A 76 -24.00 14.66 9.22
N ILE A 77 -24.40 14.70 7.94
CA ILE A 77 -25.68 15.27 7.50
C ILE A 77 -26.84 14.49 8.09
N LEU A 78 -26.81 13.15 8.06
CA LEU A 78 -27.85 12.31 8.64
C LEU A 78 -27.94 12.50 10.17
N GLY A 79 -26.80 12.57 10.86
CA GLY A 79 -26.77 12.86 12.29
C GLY A 79 -27.40 14.22 12.63
N SER A 80 -27.16 15.24 11.81
CA SER A 80 -27.72 16.58 11.99
C SER A 80 -29.22 16.64 11.69
N GLN A 81 -29.72 15.87 10.72
CA GLN A 81 -31.13 15.83 10.39
C GLN A 81 -31.99 15.34 11.55
N ASN A 82 -31.54 14.34 12.32
CA ASN A 82 -32.27 13.88 13.51
C ASN A 82 -32.51 15.02 14.52
N ALA A 83 -31.50 15.85 14.78
CA ALA A 83 -31.62 16.98 15.69
C ALA A 83 -32.61 18.06 15.16
N VAL A 84 -32.63 18.25 13.83
CA VAL A 84 -33.60 19.16 13.18
C VAL A 84 -35.02 18.60 13.30
N GLU A 85 -35.22 17.31 13.06
CA GLU A 85 -36.53 16.64 13.16
C GLU A 85 -37.10 16.72 14.58
N GLU A 86 -36.28 16.49 15.60
CA GLU A 86 -36.68 16.62 17.00
C GLU A 86 -37.07 18.07 17.35
N ALA A 87 -36.28 19.05 16.92
CA ALA A 87 -36.58 20.46 17.15
C ALA A 87 -37.89 20.89 16.46
N LEU A 88 -38.13 20.42 15.23
CA LEU A 88 -39.36 20.67 14.49
C LEU A 88 -40.58 20.03 15.18
N ALA A 89 -40.46 18.78 15.65
CA ALA A 89 -41.52 18.10 16.38
C ALA A 89 -41.90 18.86 17.67
N ALA A 90 -40.91 19.36 18.41
CA ALA A 90 -41.14 20.17 19.61
C ALA A 90 -41.86 21.50 19.30
N ILE A 91 -41.49 22.17 18.20
CA ILE A 91 -42.17 23.42 17.76
C ILE A 91 -43.62 23.14 17.40
N LEU A 92 -43.89 22.09 16.62
CA LEU A 92 -45.24 21.71 16.20
C LEU A 92 -46.14 21.36 17.39
N LEU A 93 -45.60 20.65 18.40
CA LEU A 93 -46.32 20.34 19.63
C LEU A 93 -46.73 21.61 20.40
N ASN A 94 -45.82 22.58 20.51
CA ASN A 94 -46.11 23.86 21.16
C ASN A 94 -47.14 24.70 20.40
N GLN A 95 -47.17 24.62 19.06
CA GLN A 95 -48.13 25.35 18.23
C GLN A 95 -49.53 24.71 18.23
N THR A 96 -49.61 23.37 18.27
CA THR A 96 -50.90 22.64 18.25
C THR A 96 -51.53 22.49 19.64
N GLY A 97 -50.74 22.49 20.70
CA GLY A 97 -51.23 22.42 22.09
C GLY A 97 -51.90 23.71 22.61
N GLY A 98 -51.78 24.83 21.88
CA GLY A 98 -52.35 26.13 22.27
C GLY A 98 -53.76 26.42 21.73
N GLN A 99 -54.38 25.50 20.99
CA GLN A 99 -55.64 25.74 20.28
C GLN A 99 -56.82 24.87 20.74
N ALA A 100 -56.71 24.20 21.89
CA ALA A 100 -57.74 23.30 22.42
C ALA A 100 -58.51 23.84 23.65
N ASP A 101 -58.61 25.16 23.81
CA ASP A 101 -59.43 25.77 24.87
C ASP A 101 -60.05 27.09 24.38
N VAL A 102 -61.17 26.99 23.63
CA VAL A 102 -62.25 28.00 23.50
C VAL A 102 -63.54 27.33 23.06
#